data_AF-A0A0N8NMB3-F1
#
_entry.id   AF-A0A0N8NMB3-F1
#
_cell.length_a   1.000
_cell.length_b   1.000
_cell.length_c   1.000
_cell.angle_alpha   90.00
_cell.angle_beta   90.00
_cell.angle_gamma   90.00
#
_symmetry.space_group_name_H-M   'P 1'
#
loop_
_entity.id
_entity.type
_entity.pdbx_description
1 polymer ?
#
loop_
_entity_poly.entity_id
_entity_poly.type
_entity_poly.pdbx_seq_one_letter_code
_entity_poly.pdbx_strand_id
1 'polypeptide(L)'
;MYLKIYSSNEKRVIIKELEEIVKYLAATQIPNSIENIHPEFVKVQVILSRTNLVRRMRRFGGKGCLRYSDCDICDEGHCITILYDDELEKIWKDRYNKIMSTIEESIKATDGLVITMNNRPIIAGFHNTCGGSTENSENVMGNRVVYLRKVLCDYCLNSPDWEGYKEISIKEIEEKLKVKFPNLTPTLKIDMKGFIEEIDRDDEGRITSIKIGGKVFKGIEVKEILGLDSTRFSIAPKVLGVKTRGQGDGLGLCQHGANQMALMGFKFDDIINYYFTGVEIKKIKKPCIKKPLKEKILVIDPGHGGDDNIGVEGPKGLREKDVVLKIGKKLKELLENLGATVYLTRDEDKYVSLNKRAELANKIRPNFFISIHLNSFSNSLIRGCEMYYYKGDTESQGLAKCIMNSMMKKLDVINRGIKVASFFLLREVGTSSLHIEIDYVTNPEVEKLLKNNEYIDKIAESITQGIVEYYKF
;
A
#
# COMPACT_ATOMS: atom_id res chain seq x y z
N MET A 1 9.96 8.92 15.44
CA MET A 1 9.42 9.13 14.08
C MET A 1 7.95 8.83 14.15
N TYR A 2 7.08 9.58 13.46
CA TYR A 2 5.63 9.47 13.65
C TYR A 2 4.93 9.01 12.38
N LEU A 3 3.77 8.40 12.56
CA LEU A 3 2.92 7.82 11.52
C LEU A 3 1.52 8.44 11.63
N LYS A 4 0.93 8.86 10.50
CA LYS A 4 -0.48 9.26 10.44
C LYS A 4 -1.33 8.02 10.22
N ILE A 5 -2.29 7.80 11.11
CA ILE A 5 -3.17 6.62 11.10
C ILE A 5 -4.60 7.10 11.09
N TYR A 6 -5.41 6.65 10.14
CA TYR A 6 -6.86 6.74 10.31
C TYR A 6 -7.29 5.64 11.27
N SER A 7 -7.74 6.03 12.47
CA SER A 7 -8.24 5.10 13.47
C SER A 7 -9.73 4.90 13.31
N SER A 8 -10.14 3.65 13.12
CA SER A 8 -11.53 3.21 13.04
C SER A 8 -12.27 3.41 14.36
N ASN A 9 -11.57 3.26 15.50
CA ASN A 9 -12.12 3.51 16.83
C ASN A 9 -12.41 5.01 17.04
N GLU A 10 -11.43 5.88 16.76
CA GLU A 10 -11.60 7.34 16.96
C GLU A 10 -12.29 8.03 15.77
N LYS A 11 -12.48 7.34 14.66
CA LYS A 11 -13.05 7.84 13.39
C LYS A 11 -12.34 9.10 12.85
N ARG A 12 -11.05 9.24 13.14
CA ARG A 12 -10.23 10.40 12.74
C ARG A 12 -8.79 9.99 12.49
N VAL A 13 -8.04 10.89 11.85
CA VAL A 13 -6.59 10.74 11.71
C VAL A 13 -5.91 11.10 13.04
N ILE A 14 -5.13 10.17 13.56
CA ILE A 14 -4.28 10.33 14.73
C ILE A 14 -2.80 10.23 14.33
N ILE A 15 -1.93 10.76 15.18
CA ILE A 15 -0.48 10.70 15.00
C ILE A 15 0.09 9.87 16.14
N LYS A 16 0.82 8.81 15.79
CA LYS A 16 1.42 7.86 16.74
C LYS A 16 2.90 7.67 16.46
N GLU A 17 3.67 7.31 17.46
CA GLU A 17 5.08 6.98 17.24
C GLU A 17 5.17 5.67 16.46
N LEU A 18 6.07 5.59 15.47
CA LEU A 18 6.23 4.39 14.66
C LEU A 18 6.48 3.15 15.53
N GLU A 19 7.38 3.25 16.50
CA GLU A 19 7.77 2.11 17.34
C GLU A 19 6.64 1.67 18.28
N GLU A 20 5.78 2.60 18.72
CA GLU A 20 4.54 2.26 19.45
C GLU A 20 3.63 1.36 18.60
N ILE A 21 3.49 1.69 17.31
CA ILE A 21 2.68 0.91 16.38
C ILE A 21 3.35 -0.40 16.00
N VAL A 22 4.67 -0.42 15.82
CA VAL A 22 5.44 -1.66 15.57
C VAL A 22 5.25 -2.64 16.72
N LYS A 23 5.20 -2.18 17.98
CA LYS A 23 4.94 -3.03 19.16
C LYS A 23 3.64 -3.83 19.01
N TYR A 24 2.52 -3.13 18.85
CA TYR A 24 1.20 -3.77 18.76
C TYR A 24 1.02 -4.54 17.45
N LEU A 25 1.56 -4.02 16.33
CA LEU A 25 1.49 -4.70 15.05
C LEU A 25 2.28 -6.02 15.05
N ALA A 26 3.49 -6.04 15.61
CA ALA A 26 4.26 -7.27 15.73
C ALA A 26 3.53 -8.29 16.62
N ALA A 27 3.00 -7.85 17.78
CA ALA A 27 2.22 -8.72 18.68
C ALA A 27 0.96 -9.29 18.01
N THR A 28 0.30 -8.51 17.15
CA THR A 28 -0.86 -8.93 16.36
C THR A 28 -0.49 -9.96 15.29
N GLN A 29 0.71 -9.85 14.73
CA GLN A 29 1.16 -10.64 13.58
C GLN A 29 1.80 -11.98 13.97
N ILE A 30 2.36 -12.11 15.18
CA ILE A 30 2.94 -13.38 15.64
C ILE A 30 1.78 -14.37 15.87
N PRO A 31 1.81 -15.56 15.24
CA PRO A 31 0.75 -16.54 15.38
C PRO A 31 0.77 -17.17 16.77
N ASN A 32 -0.40 -17.29 17.40
CA ASN A 32 -0.54 -17.90 18.73
C ASN A 32 -0.13 -19.38 18.74
N SER A 33 -0.15 -20.06 17.57
CA SER A 33 0.26 -21.45 17.42
C SER A 33 1.77 -21.69 17.59
N ILE A 34 2.61 -20.64 17.64
CA ILE A 34 4.02 -20.79 18.04
C ILE A 34 4.08 -20.72 19.57
N GLU A 35 4.30 -21.83 20.25
CA GLU A 35 4.38 -21.90 21.71
C GLU A 35 5.72 -21.36 22.25
N ASN A 36 6.84 -21.88 21.74
CA ASN A 36 8.18 -21.49 22.18
C ASN A 36 8.79 -20.41 21.25
N ILE A 37 8.39 -19.16 21.50
CA ILE A 37 8.83 -18.00 20.72
C ILE A 37 10.28 -17.65 21.09
N HIS A 38 11.16 -17.63 20.09
CA HIS A 38 12.55 -17.24 20.26
C HIS A 38 12.77 -15.72 19.98
N PRO A 39 13.57 -14.99 20.78
CA PRO A 39 13.79 -13.55 20.59
C PRO A 39 14.33 -13.15 19.21
N GLU A 40 15.20 -13.97 18.59
CA GLU A 40 15.69 -13.68 17.22
C GLU A 40 14.54 -13.69 16.20
N PHE A 41 13.55 -14.57 16.34
CA PHE A 41 12.36 -14.54 15.49
C PHE A 41 11.49 -13.30 15.77
N VAL A 42 11.37 -12.88 17.03
CA VAL A 42 10.66 -11.63 17.37
C VAL A 42 11.35 -10.42 16.74
N LYS A 43 12.68 -10.36 16.71
CA LYS A 43 13.44 -9.33 15.98
C LYS A 43 13.10 -9.34 14.49
N VAL A 44 13.02 -10.51 13.86
CA VAL A 44 12.60 -10.66 12.46
C VAL A 44 11.21 -10.07 12.27
N GLN A 45 10.22 -10.48 13.06
CA GLN A 45 8.85 -9.96 12.93
C GLN A 45 8.79 -8.45 13.12
N VAL A 46 9.47 -7.91 14.14
CA VAL A 46 9.56 -6.46 14.40
C VAL A 46 10.14 -5.70 13.19
N ILE A 47 11.20 -6.21 12.57
CA ILE A 47 11.80 -5.61 11.37
C ILE A 47 10.83 -5.69 10.18
N LEU A 48 10.11 -6.80 9.99
CA LEU A 48 9.10 -6.96 8.94
C LEU A 48 7.94 -5.96 9.12
N SER A 49 7.39 -5.87 10.33
CA SER A 49 6.34 -4.90 10.69
C SER A 49 6.80 -3.47 10.41
N ARG A 50 8.00 -3.10 10.86
CA ARG A 50 8.59 -1.77 10.62
C ARG A 50 8.79 -1.51 9.13
N THR A 51 9.31 -2.47 8.38
CA THR A 51 9.55 -2.35 6.93
C THR A 51 8.25 -2.08 6.17
N ASN A 52 7.19 -2.83 6.48
CA ASN A 52 5.89 -2.66 5.82
C ASN A 52 5.23 -1.31 6.15
N LEU A 53 5.36 -0.82 7.39
CA LEU A 53 4.89 0.52 7.76
C LEU A 53 5.69 1.62 7.06
N VAL A 54 7.02 1.58 7.14
CA VAL A 54 7.92 2.55 6.49
C VAL A 54 7.71 2.58 4.97
N ARG A 55 7.45 1.42 4.34
CA ARG A 55 7.14 1.33 2.92
C ARG A 55 5.88 2.11 2.53
N ARG A 56 4.89 2.22 3.41
CA ARG A 56 3.64 2.95 3.14
C ARG A 56 3.77 4.44 3.36
N MET A 57 4.64 4.87 4.27
CA MET A 57 4.83 6.28 4.61
C MET A 57 5.25 7.13 3.40
N ARG A 58 4.55 8.25 3.18
CA ARG A 58 4.85 9.16 2.06
C ARG A 58 6.24 9.72 2.10
N ARG A 59 6.73 9.97 3.31
CA ARG A 59 8.09 10.42 3.55
C ARG A 59 9.14 9.54 2.87
N PHE A 60 8.95 8.22 2.85
CA PHE A 60 9.87 7.25 2.23
C PHE A 60 9.46 6.87 0.80
N GLY A 61 8.56 7.64 0.18
CA GLY A 61 8.08 7.41 -1.18
C GLY A 61 6.94 6.39 -1.28
N GLY A 62 6.32 6.03 -0.17
CA GLY A 62 5.08 5.27 -0.14
C GLY A 62 3.87 6.10 -0.60
N LYS A 63 2.76 5.43 -0.90
CA LYS A 63 1.50 6.07 -1.35
C LYS A 63 0.54 6.41 -0.19
N GLY A 64 0.93 6.12 1.04
CA GLY A 64 0.04 6.16 2.20
C GLY A 64 -1.15 5.21 2.08
N CYS A 65 -2.27 5.57 2.71
CA CYS A 65 -3.51 4.82 2.64
C CYS A 65 -4.30 5.17 1.37
N LEU A 66 -4.68 4.15 0.59
CA LEU A 66 -5.47 4.33 -0.64
C LEU A 66 -6.94 4.74 -0.38
N ARG A 67 -7.47 4.47 0.83
CA ARG A 67 -8.84 4.87 1.21
C ARG A 67 -8.89 6.28 1.79
N TYR A 68 -7.86 6.65 2.57
CA TYR A 68 -7.80 7.91 3.28
C TYR A 68 -6.53 8.64 2.86
N SER A 69 -6.68 9.60 1.94
CA SER A 69 -5.56 10.35 1.37
C SER A 69 -4.72 11.07 2.41
N ASP A 70 -5.24 11.33 3.61
CA ASP A 70 -4.59 12.22 4.58
C ASP A 70 -3.76 11.46 5.61
N CYS A 71 -3.60 10.13 5.47
CA CYS A 71 -2.81 9.29 6.38
C CYS A 71 -1.90 8.28 5.66
N ASP A 72 -0.94 7.72 6.39
CA ASP A 72 -0.01 6.71 5.90
C ASP A 72 -0.66 5.32 5.87
N ILE A 73 -1.51 5.04 6.85
CA ILE A 73 -2.20 3.75 7.03
C ILE A 73 -3.60 3.93 7.65
N CYS A 74 -4.43 2.89 7.59
CA CYS A 74 -5.65 2.76 8.39
C CYS A 74 -5.68 1.41 9.12
N ASP A 75 -6.32 1.36 10.29
CA ASP A 75 -6.41 0.18 11.16
C ASP A 75 -7.70 -0.64 10.97
N GLU A 76 -8.55 -0.27 10.01
CA GLU A 76 -9.83 -0.94 9.68
C GLU A 76 -9.66 -2.24 8.84
N GLY A 77 -8.49 -2.88 8.88
CA GLY A 77 -8.20 -4.09 8.11
C GLY A 77 -7.90 -3.88 6.62
N HIS A 78 -7.93 -2.64 6.12
CA HIS A 78 -7.52 -2.33 4.74
C HIS A 78 -5.99 -2.20 4.58
N CYS A 79 -5.33 -1.43 5.45
CA CYS A 79 -3.85 -1.35 5.41
C CYS A 79 -3.22 -2.36 6.35
N ILE A 80 -3.68 -2.37 7.59
CA ILE A 80 -3.25 -3.26 8.66
C ILE A 80 -4.43 -3.56 9.58
N THR A 81 -4.29 -4.62 10.35
CA THR A 81 -5.09 -4.89 11.55
C THR A 81 -4.16 -4.79 12.74
N ILE A 82 -4.55 -4.02 13.76
CA ILE A 82 -3.82 -3.91 15.03
C ILE A 82 -4.77 -4.29 16.15
N LEU A 83 -4.31 -5.19 17.01
CA LEU A 83 -4.92 -5.48 18.30
C LEU A 83 -4.14 -4.74 19.39
N TYR A 84 -4.87 -4.19 20.36
CA TYR A 84 -4.30 -3.51 21.52
C TYR A 84 -4.35 -4.41 22.78
N ASP A 85 -3.95 -3.87 23.93
CA ASP A 85 -3.74 -4.62 25.17
C ASP A 85 -4.92 -5.55 25.52
N ASP A 86 -6.16 -5.04 25.59
CA ASP A 86 -7.37 -5.83 25.95
C ASP A 86 -7.63 -7.05 25.05
N GLU A 87 -7.29 -6.95 23.76
CA GLU A 87 -7.50 -8.01 22.77
C GLU A 87 -6.33 -8.99 22.79
N LEU A 88 -5.11 -8.47 22.90
CA LEU A 88 -3.88 -9.26 22.98
C LEU A 88 -3.83 -10.08 24.27
N GLU A 89 -4.27 -9.55 25.41
CA GLU A 89 -4.36 -10.29 26.67
C GLU A 89 -5.28 -11.50 26.55
N LYS A 90 -6.40 -11.38 25.82
CA LYS A 90 -7.32 -12.51 25.60
C LYS A 90 -6.71 -13.61 24.73
N ILE A 91 -5.91 -13.22 23.74
CA ILE A 91 -5.25 -14.16 22.81
C ILE A 91 -4.07 -14.86 23.50
N TRP A 92 -3.18 -14.07 24.10
CA TRP A 92 -1.92 -14.53 24.65
C TRP A 92 -2.01 -15.05 26.08
N LYS A 93 -3.07 -14.67 26.82
CA LYS A 93 -3.35 -15.14 28.18
C LYS A 93 -2.12 -14.96 29.09
N ASP A 94 -1.68 -16.03 29.75
CA ASP A 94 -0.52 -16.09 30.64
C ASP A 94 0.81 -15.74 29.95
N ARG A 95 0.89 -15.87 28.62
CA ARG A 95 2.09 -15.56 27.83
C ARG A 95 2.22 -14.09 27.48
N TYR A 96 1.16 -13.30 27.67
CA TYR A 96 1.07 -11.91 27.24
C TYR A 96 2.27 -11.06 27.69
N ASN A 97 2.52 -11.00 29.00
CA ASN A 97 3.58 -10.17 29.58
C ASN A 97 4.97 -10.53 29.04
N LYS A 98 5.26 -11.84 28.89
CA LYS A 98 6.54 -12.32 28.38
C LYS A 98 6.75 -11.95 26.92
N ILE A 99 5.72 -12.11 26.09
CA ILE A 99 5.78 -11.79 24.66
C ILE A 99 5.93 -10.29 24.45
N MET A 100 5.14 -9.48 25.14
CA MET A 100 5.22 -8.02 25.04
C MET A 100 6.58 -7.49 25.47
N SER A 101 7.13 -7.99 26.59
CA SER A 101 8.49 -7.66 27.03
C SER A 101 9.55 -8.04 25.99
N THR A 102 9.44 -9.23 25.38
CA THR A 102 10.37 -9.67 24.32
C THR A 102 10.27 -8.79 23.07
N ILE A 103 9.08 -8.34 22.71
CA ILE A 103 8.86 -7.42 21.58
C ILE A 103 9.51 -6.07 21.87
N GLU A 104 9.33 -5.51 23.06
CA GLU A 104 9.92 -4.23 23.43
C GLU A 104 11.46 -4.27 23.44
N GLU A 105 12.05 -5.35 23.94
CA GLU A 105 13.50 -5.60 23.84
C GLU A 105 13.96 -5.75 22.39
N SER A 106 13.19 -6.45 21.57
CA SER A 106 13.48 -6.64 20.14
C SER A 106 13.39 -5.33 19.36
N ILE A 107 12.46 -4.44 19.70
CA ILE A 107 12.36 -3.08 19.15
C ILE A 107 13.63 -2.28 19.47
N LYS A 108 14.08 -2.30 20.72
CA LYS A 108 15.33 -1.62 21.12
C LYS A 108 16.54 -2.19 20.40
N ALA A 109 16.65 -3.52 20.33
CA ALA A 109 17.76 -4.22 19.67
C ALA A 109 17.80 -4.01 18.16
N THR A 110 16.67 -3.66 17.54
CA THR A 110 16.54 -3.45 16.08
C THR A 110 16.16 -2.02 15.72
N ASP A 111 16.48 -1.02 16.57
CA ASP A 111 16.06 0.38 16.41
C ASP A 111 16.33 0.90 14.99
N GLY A 112 15.23 1.18 14.28
CA GLY A 112 15.23 1.71 12.93
C GLY A 112 15.67 0.74 11.83
N LEU A 113 15.97 -0.54 12.12
CA LEU A 113 16.30 -1.49 11.06
C LEU A 113 15.07 -1.84 10.22
N VAL A 114 15.24 -1.78 8.90
CA VAL A 114 14.28 -2.21 7.87
C VAL A 114 14.98 -3.00 6.78
N ILE A 115 14.20 -3.75 6.01
CA ILE A 115 14.68 -4.53 4.88
C ILE A 115 14.51 -3.71 3.60
N THR A 116 15.58 -3.57 2.83
CA THR A 116 15.61 -2.76 1.61
C THR A 116 16.16 -3.52 0.42
N MET A 117 15.74 -3.09 -0.77
CA MET A 117 16.33 -3.46 -2.04
C MET A 117 16.53 -2.15 -2.82
N ASN A 118 17.74 -1.88 -3.31
CA ASN A 118 18.08 -0.61 -3.96
C ASN A 118 17.70 0.63 -3.11
N ASN A 119 18.01 0.59 -1.81
CA ASN A 119 17.66 1.61 -0.81
C ASN A 119 16.15 1.91 -0.65
N ARG A 120 15.25 1.08 -1.19
CA ARG A 120 13.81 1.21 -0.99
C ARG A 120 13.29 0.08 -0.08
N PRO A 121 12.42 0.37 0.90
CA PRO A 121 11.78 -0.65 1.71
C PRO A 121 11.04 -1.69 0.85
N ILE A 122 11.28 -2.97 1.11
CA ILE A 122 10.66 -4.07 0.37
C ILE A 122 9.20 -4.31 0.78
N ILE A 123 8.47 -5.09 -0.03
CA ILE A 123 7.26 -5.77 0.43
C ILE A 123 7.72 -6.93 1.31
N ALA A 124 7.64 -6.77 2.62
CA ALA A 124 8.11 -7.77 3.57
C ALA A 124 6.96 -8.75 3.88
N GLY A 125 6.62 -9.58 2.88
CA GLY A 125 5.56 -10.59 2.97
C GLY A 125 5.89 -11.69 3.97
N PHE A 126 4.89 -12.19 4.67
CA PHE A 126 5.03 -13.31 5.60
C PHE A 126 3.70 -14.04 5.74
N HIS A 127 3.78 -15.29 6.19
CA HIS A 127 2.65 -16.16 6.43
C HIS A 127 2.98 -17.15 7.57
N ASN A 128 1.95 -17.82 8.10
CA ASN A 128 2.10 -18.69 9.26
C ASN A 128 3.05 -19.88 8.97
N THR A 129 2.66 -20.75 8.03
CA THR A 129 3.39 -21.99 7.73
C THR A 129 3.42 -22.26 6.22
N CYS A 130 4.60 -22.41 5.61
CA CYS A 130 4.71 -22.56 4.15
C CYS A 130 4.37 -23.96 3.62
N GLY A 131 4.38 -25.00 4.47
CA GLY A 131 4.13 -26.36 4.01
C GLY A 131 5.25 -26.96 3.16
N GLY A 132 6.50 -26.56 3.38
CA GLY A 132 7.70 -27.15 2.74
C GLY A 132 8.42 -26.24 1.75
N SER A 133 7.77 -25.20 1.23
CA SER A 133 8.43 -24.18 0.44
C SER A 133 7.62 -22.89 0.39
N THR A 134 8.29 -21.76 0.34
CA THR A 134 7.66 -20.47 -0.01
C THR A 134 7.35 -20.43 -1.51
N GLU A 135 6.63 -19.41 -1.97
CA GLU A 135 6.19 -19.29 -3.35
C GLU A 135 6.78 -18.06 -4.05
N ASN A 136 6.88 -18.13 -5.38
CA ASN A 136 7.28 -17.00 -6.20
C ASN A 136 6.15 -15.98 -6.31
N SER A 137 6.48 -14.69 -6.23
CA SER A 137 5.46 -13.62 -6.21
C SER A 137 4.55 -13.62 -7.43
N GLU A 138 5.02 -14.00 -8.62
CA GLU A 138 4.20 -14.03 -9.83
C GLU A 138 3.01 -15.00 -9.74
N ASN A 139 3.13 -16.06 -8.95
CA ASN A 139 2.07 -17.06 -8.78
C ASN A 139 0.97 -16.61 -7.81
N VAL A 140 1.21 -15.56 -7.02
CA VAL A 140 0.27 -15.07 -6.00
C VAL A 140 -0.18 -13.63 -6.30
N MET A 141 0.74 -12.76 -6.69
CA MET A 141 0.51 -11.34 -6.96
C MET A 141 0.34 -11.02 -8.45
N GLY A 142 0.66 -11.97 -9.34
CA GLY A 142 0.62 -11.78 -10.80
C GLY A 142 1.82 -11.01 -11.38
N ASN A 143 2.77 -10.56 -10.56
CA ASN A 143 3.97 -9.87 -11.01
C ASN A 143 5.23 -10.41 -10.31
N ARG A 144 6.34 -10.44 -11.04
CA ARG A 144 7.64 -10.90 -10.54
C ARG A 144 8.28 -9.84 -9.63
N VAL A 145 8.68 -10.26 -8.43
CA VAL A 145 9.39 -9.45 -7.42
C VAL A 145 10.69 -10.18 -7.09
N VAL A 146 11.83 -9.50 -7.26
CA VAL A 146 13.16 -10.13 -7.26
C VAL A 146 13.52 -10.79 -5.92
N TYR A 147 13.08 -10.19 -4.81
CA TYR A 147 13.37 -10.67 -3.45
C TYR A 147 12.29 -11.59 -2.87
N LEU A 148 11.16 -11.81 -3.54
CA LEU A 148 10.10 -12.74 -3.13
C LEU A 148 10.14 -13.99 -4.02
N ARG A 149 11.10 -14.87 -3.74
CA ARG A 149 11.34 -16.10 -4.49
C ARG A 149 11.03 -17.32 -3.63
N LYS A 150 10.68 -18.41 -4.31
CA LYS A 150 10.53 -19.73 -3.70
C LYS A 150 11.85 -20.19 -3.05
N VAL A 151 11.75 -20.58 -1.79
CA VAL A 151 12.81 -21.15 -0.96
C VAL A 151 12.25 -22.43 -0.32
N LEU A 152 13.01 -23.52 -0.37
CA LEU A 152 12.65 -24.78 0.30
C LEU A 152 12.83 -24.60 1.80
N CYS A 153 11.81 -24.97 2.59
CA CYS A 153 11.79 -24.76 4.03
C CYS A 153 11.36 -26.02 4.77
N ASP A 154 12.36 -26.72 5.31
CA ASP A 154 12.16 -27.90 6.17
C ASP A 154 11.96 -27.51 7.64
N TYR A 155 12.16 -26.24 7.98
CA TYR A 155 12.09 -25.74 9.36
C TYR A 155 10.66 -25.71 9.92
N CYS A 156 9.62 -25.76 9.09
CA CYS A 156 8.23 -25.73 9.56
C CYS A 156 7.54 -27.11 9.59
N LEU A 157 8.28 -28.20 9.41
CA LEU A 157 7.78 -29.58 9.45
C LEU A 157 6.99 -29.91 10.72
N ASN A 158 7.45 -29.41 11.87
CA ASN A 158 6.84 -29.67 13.17
C ASN A 158 5.77 -28.62 13.56
N SER A 159 5.37 -27.74 12.65
CA SER A 159 4.32 -26.78 12.92
C SER A 159 2.99 -27.51 13.15
N PRO A 160 2.18 -27.12 14.15
CA PRO A 160 0.81 -27.62 14.29
C PRO A 160 -0.06 -27.30 13.07
N ASP A 161 0.31 -26.26 12.31
CA ASP A 161 -0.37 -25.82 11.08
C ASP A 161 0.27 -26.43 9.82
N TRP A 162 1.09 -27.49 9.96
CA TRP A 162 1.74 -28.16 8.85
C TRP A 162 0.75 -28.92 7.97
N GLU A 163 -0.21 -29.64 8.55
CA GLU A 163 -1.28 -30.33 7.84
C GLU A 163 -2.64 -29.82 8.32
N GLY A 164 -3.56 -29.63 7.38
CA GLY A 164 -4.96 -29.32 7.66
C GLY A 164 -5.87 -30.35 7.03
N TYR A 165 -7.03 -30.58 7.64
CA TYR A 165 -8.10 -31.38 7.08
C TYR A 165 -9.43 -30.67 7.28
N LYS A 166 -10.24 -30.60 6.23
CA LYS A 166 -11.58 -30.04 6.29
C LYS A 166 -12.55 -30.83 5.44
N GLU A 167 -13.72 -31.10 5.99
CA GLU A 167 -14.85 -31.63 5.25
C GLU A 167 -15.71 -30.49 4.71
N ILE A 168 -15.98 -30.52 3.41
CA ILE A 168 -16.76 -29.49 2.72
C ILE A 168 -17.89 -30.17 1.96
N SER A 169 -19.14 -29.78 2.23
CA SER A 169 -20.29 -30.32 1.49
C SER A 169 -20.31 -29.82 0.05
N ILE A 170 -20.86 -30.61 -0.88
CA ILE A 170 -21.03 -30.18 -2.27
C ILE A 170 -21.84 -28.87 -2.36
N LYS A 171 -22.90 -28.74 -1.54
CA LYS A 171 -23.72 -27.53 -1.46
C LYS A 171 -22.90 -26.29 -1.09
N GLU A 172 -22.00 -26.42 -0.11
CA GLU A 172 -21.11 -25.32 0.29
C GLU A 172 -20.16 -24.93 -0.86
N ILE A 173 -19.68 -25.89 -1.65
CA ILE A 173 -18.85 -25.62 -2.83
C ILE A 173 -19.64 -24.88 -3.92
N GLU A 174 -20.87 -25.33 -4.20
CA GLU A 174 -21.77 -24.66 -5.16
C GLU A 174 -22.01 -23.20 -4.78
N GLU A 175 -22.35 -22.96 -3.51
CA GLU A 175 -22.60 -21.62 -2.99
C GLU A 175 -21.34 -20.74 -3.04
N LYS A 176 -20.20 -21.25 -2.57
CA LYS A 176 -18.95 -20.46 -2.47
C LYS A 176 -18.28 -20.20 -3.80
N LEU A 177 -18.25 -21.19 -4.69
CA LEU A 177 -17.65 -21.05 -6.01
C LEU A 177 -18.63 -20.57 -7.08
N LYS A 178 -19.92 -20.43 -6.74
CA LYS A 178 -21.00 -20.04 -7.65
C LYS A 178 -21.09 -20.98 -8.86
N VAL A 179 -20.96 -22.27 -8.59
CA VAL A 179 -21.07 -23.35 -9.58
C VAL A 179 -22.28 -24.22 -9.26
N LYS A 180 -22.67 -25.08 -10.21
CA LYS A 180 -23.66 -26.13 -9.96
C LYS A 180 -23.08 -27.47 -10.37
N PHE A 181 -23.16 -28.45 -9.49
CA PHE A 181 -22.88 -29.84 -9.81
C PHE A 181 -24.14 -30.49 -10.40
N PRO A 182 -23.99 -31.59 -11.15
CA PRO A 182 -25.13 -32.35 -11.67
C PRO A 182 -26.01 -32.90 -10.54
N ASN A 183 -27.34 -32.87 -10.74
CA ASN A 183 -28.28 -33.51 -9.82
C ASN A 183 -28.07 -35.02 -9.82
N LEU A 184 -28.09 -35.64 -8.63
CA LEU A 184 -27.97 -37.09 -8.50
C LEU A 184 -29.21 -37.78 -9.07
N THR A 185 -29.02 -38.54 -10.15
CA THR A 185 -30.03 -39.42 -10.73
C THR A 185 -29.49 -40.84 -10.84
N PRO A 186 -30.33 -41.89 -10.86
CA PRO A 186 -29.87 -43.27 -10.99
C PRO A 186 -29.04 -43.56 -12.25
N THR A 187 -29.14 -42.73 -13.29
CA THR A 187 -28.44 -42.85 -14.58
C THR A 187 -27.25 -41.90 -14.71
N LEU A 188 -26.99 -41.06 -13.70
CA LEU A 188 -25.89 -40.11 -13.73
C LEU A 188 -24.55 -40.85 -13.87
N LYS A 189 -23.77 -40.46 -14.87
CA LYS A 189 -22.42 -40.99 -15.07
C LYS A 189 -21.43 -40.02 -14.43
N ILE A 190 -20.93 -40.40 -13.26
CA ILE A 190 -19.81 -39.73 -12.60
C ILE A 190 -18.65 -40.72 -12.60
N ASP A 191 -17.48 -40.24 -13.01
CA ASP A 191 -16.22 -40.95 -12.87
C ASP A 191 -15.34 -40.21 -11.85
N MET A 192 -15.03 -40.90 -10.75
CA MET A 192 -14.13 -40.44 -9.70
C MET A 192 -12.91 -41.35 -9.67
N LYS A 193 -11.96 -41.05 -10.55
CA LYS A 193 -10.73 -41.82 -10.72
C LYS A 193 -10.09 -42.21 -9.39
N GLY A 194 -9.79 -43.50 -9.21
CA GLY A 194 -9.21 -44.09 -8.00
C GLY A 194 -10.19 -44.33 -6.84
N PHE A 195 -11.42 -43.80 -6.90
CA PHE A 195 -12.48 -44.04 -5.91
C PHE A 195 -13.60 -44.91 -6.49
N ILE A 196 -14.30 -44.39 -7.50
CA ILE A 196 -15.41 -45.05 -8.19
C ILE A 196 -15.25 -44.73 -9.68
N GLU A 197 -14.83 -45.71 -10.46
CA GLU A 197 -14.50 -45.56 -11.88
C GLU A 197 -15.01 -46.78 -12.67
N GLU A 198 -14.91 -46.75 -14.00
CA GLU A 198 -15.23 -47.89 -14.88
C GLU A 198 -16.65 -48.49 -14.61
N ILE A 199 -17.67 -47.63 -14.61
CA ILE A 199 -19.08 -48.05 -14.38
C ILE A 199 -19.71 -48.47 -15.71
N ASP A 200 -19.83 -49.78 -15.94
CA ASP A 200 -20.53 -50.34 -17.09
C ASP A 200 -22.01 -50.51 -16.79
N ARG A 201 -22.83 -50.20 -17.80
CA ARG A 201 -24.29 -50.34 -17.71
C ARG A 201 -24.81 -51.04 -18.96
N ASP A 202 -25.87 -51.82 -18.78
CA ASP A 202 -26.65 -52.34 -19.90
C ASP A 202 -27.50 -51.24 -20.56
N ASP A 203 -28.17 -51.60 -21.66
CA ASP A 203 -29.05 -50.71 -22.44
C ASP A 203 -30.22 -50.14 -21.62
N GLU A 204 -30.53 -50.76 -20.48
CA GLU A 204 -31.61 -50.36 -19.58
C GLU A 204 -31.11 -49.56 -18.36
N GLY A 205 -29.80 -49.28 -18.30
CA GLY A 205 -29.16 -48.45 -17.28
C GLY A 205 -28.82 -49.16 -15.97
N ARG A 206 -28.91 -50.50 -15.89
CA ARG A 206 -28.46 -51.27 -14.73
C ARG A 206 -26.95 -51.41 -14.76
N ILE A 207 -26.32 -51.28 -13.59
CA ILE A 207 -24.87 -51.48 -13.46
C ILE A 207 -24.55 -52.97 -13.62
N THR A 208 -23.72 -53.32 -14.60
CA THR A 208 -23.22 -54.68 -14.84
C THR A 208 -21.90 -54.90 -14.09
N SER A 209 -20.99 -53.95 -14.21
CA SER A 209 -19.71 -53.88 -13.49
C SER A 209 -19.42 -52.48 -12.98
N ILE A 210 -18.72 -52.39 -11.86
CA ILE A 210 -18.27 -51.13 -11.27
C ILE A 210 -16.95 -51.35 -10.54
N LYS A 211 -15.98 -50.45 -10.72
CA LYS A 211 -14.70 -50.49 -10.01
C LYS A 211 -14.70 -49.52 -8.84
N ILE A 212 -14.54 -50.05 -7.63
CA ILE A 212 -14.53 -49.28 -6.38
C ILE A 212 -13.20 -49.53 -5.66
N GLY A 213 -12.44 -48.47 -5.41
CA GLY A 213 -11.13 -48.56 -4.74
C GLY A 213 -10.15 -49.51 -5.41
N GLY A 214 -10.18 -49.59 -6.75
CA GLY A 214 -9.31 -50.48 -7.54
C GLY A 214 -9.82 -51.91 -7.74
N LYS A 215 -10.90 -52.32 -7.06
CA LYS A 215 -11.49 -53.65 -7.20
C LYS A 215 -12.77 -53.60 -8.05
N VAL A 216 -12.91 -54.54 -8.99
CA VAL A 216 -14.11 -54.67 -9.82
C VAL A 216 -15.15 -55.52 -9.09
N PHE A 217 -16.38 -55.04 -9.10
CA PHE A 217 -17.57 -55.70 -8.56
C PHE A 217 -18.64 -55.82 -9.64
N LYS A 218 -19.47 -56.85 -9.56
CA LYS A 218 -20.73 -56.89 -10.29
C LYS A 218 -21.72 -55.93 -9.62
N GLY A 219 -22.62 -55.31 -10.39
CA GLY A 219 -23.62 -54.41 -9.82
C GLY A 219 -24.51 -55.06 -8.75
N ILE A 220 -24.77 -56.37 -8.85
CA ILE A 220 -25.54 -57.13 -7.86
C ILE A 220 -24.80 -57.25 -6.51
N GLU A 221 -23.48 -57.43 -6.54
CA GLU A 221 -22.67 -57.54 -5.33
C GLU A 221 -22.70 -56.21 -4.57
N VAL A 222 -22.55 -55.09 -5.27
CA VAL A 222 -22.62 -53.75 -4.65
C VAL A 222 -24.01 -53.47 -4.09
N LYS A 223 -25.07 -53.86 -4.82
CA LYS A 223 -26.45 -53.75 -4.32
C LYS A 223 -26.61 -54.48 -3.00
N GLU A 224 -26.16 -55.74 -2.91
CA GLU A 224 -26.29 -56.56 -1.70
C GLU A 224 -25.42 -56.03 -0.55
N ILE A 225 -24.16 -55.70 -0.82
CA ILE A 225 -23.20 -55.21 0.18
C ILE A 225 -23.64 -53.86 0.79
N LEU A 226 -24.15 -52.95 -0.04
CA LEU A 226 -24.55 -51.60 0.40
C LEU A 226 -26.04 -51.49 0.73
N GLY A 227 -26.81 -52.59 0.63
CA GLY A 227 -28.24 -52.61 0.96
C GLY A 227 -29.10 -51.73 0.04
N LEU A 228 -28.79 -51.69 -1.26
CA LEU A 228 -29.53 -50.88 -2.24
C LEU A 228 -30.77 -51.63 -2.76
N ASP A 229 -31.80 -50.89 -3.18
CA ASP A 229 -33.04 -51.50 -3.69
C ASP A 229 -32.85 -52.19 -5.06
N SER A 230 -31.95 -51.66 -5.90
CA SER A 230 -31.73 -52.15 -7.26
C SER A 230 -30.29 -51.94 -7.74
N THR A 231 -29.94 -52.53 -8.88
CA THR A 231 -28.67 -52.28 -9.59
C THR A 231 -28.71 -51.02 -10.47
N ARG A 232 -29.83 -50.28 -10.47
CA ARG A 232 -29.95 -48.96 -11.11
C ARG A 232 -29.68 -47.87 -10.07
N PHE A 233 -28.42 -47.60 -9.83
CA PHE A 233 -28.01 -46.56 -8.89
C PHE A 233 -26.88 -45.71 -9.47
N SER A 234 -26.61 -44.59 -8.83
CA SER A 234 -25.41 -43.77 -9.06
C SER A 234 -24.89 -43.32 -7.70
N ILE A 235 -23.58 -43.16 -7.59
CA ILE A 235 -22.92 -42.73 -6.35
C ILE A 235 -22.22 -41.41 -6.62
N ALA A 236 -22.45 -40.43 -5.76
CA ALA A 236 -21.80 -39.14 -5.77
C ALA A 236 -21.41 -38.76 -4.34
N PRO A 237 -20.30 -38.04 -4.14
CA PRO A 237 -19.92 -37.57 -2.83
C PRO A 237 -20.92 -36.51 -2.36
N LYS A 238 -21.35 -36.58 -1.10
CA LYS A 238 -22.11 -35.49 -0.45
C LYS A 238 -21.16 -34.50 0.24
N VAL A 239 -20.01 -34.99 0.68
CA VAL A 239 -18.96 -34.27 1.40
C VAL A 239 -17.61 -34.68 0.81
N LEU A 240 -16.73 -33.70 0.60
CA LEU A 240 -15.36 -33.90 0.19
C LEU A 240 -14.40 -33.62 1.35
N GLY A 241 -13.51 -34.56 1.64
CA GLY A 241 -12.38 -34.34 2.53
C GLY A 241 -11.26 -33.62 1.78
N VAL A 242 -10.87 -32.45 2.27
CA VAL A 242 -9.80 -31.64 1.70
C VAL A 242 -8.62 -31.65 2.67
N LYS A 243 -7.51 -32.26 2.26
CA LYS A 243 -6.24 -32.21 2.99
C LYS A 243 -5.37 -31.09 2.43
N THR A 244 -4.84 -30.24 3.30
CA THR A 244 -3.95 -29.12 2.95
C THR A 244 -2.62 -29.25 3.66
N ARG A 245 -1.60 -28.56 3.14
CA ARG A 245 -0.28 -28.45 3.77
C ARG A 245 0.11 -26.97 3.87
N GLY A 246 0.48 -26.53 5.08
CA GLY A 246 0.75 -25.14 5.40
C GLY A 246 -0.51 -24.28 5.57
N GLN A 247 -0.28 -23.01 5.91
CA GLN A 247 -1.28 -21.98 6.14
C GLN A 247 -0.75 -20.59 5.76
N GLY A 248 -1.46 -19.94 4.83
CA GLY A 248 -1.18 -18.60 4.30
C GLY A 248 -0.87 -18.61 2.81
N ASP A 249 -0.41 -17.48 2.27
CA ASP A 249 -0.21 -17.27 0.83
C ASP A 249 1.14 -17.80 0.30
N GLY A 250 2.05 -18.18 1.19
CA GLY A 250 3.38 -18.68 0.84
C GLY A 250 4.40 -17.60 0.48
N LEU A 251 4.05 -16.30 0.55
CA LEU A 251 4.95 -15.22 0.16
C LEU A 251 5.93 -14.86 1.28
N GLY A 252 7.21 -14.77 0.92
CA GLY A 252 8.28 -14.30 1.81
C GLY A 252 8.49 -15.23 3.01
N LEU A 253 8.43 -14.67 4.21
CA LEU A 253 8.84 -15.37 5.44
C LEU A 253 7.78 -16.36 5.94
N CYS A 254 8.20 -17.61 6.19
CA CYS A 254 7.40 -18.57 6.98
C CYS A 254 7.67 -18.36 8.47
N GLN A 255 6.65 -18.01 9.26
CA GLN A 255 6.82 -17.66 10.68
C GLN A 255 7.25 -18.84 11.56
N HIS A 256 6.62 -20.01 11.41
CA HIS A 256 7.06 -21.23 12.11
C HIS A 256 8.48 -21.63 11.72
N GLY A 257 8.80 -21.56 10.42
CA GLY A 257 10.13 -21.88 9.92
C GLY A 257 11.19 -20.92 10.47
N ALA A 258 10.89 -19.62 10.48
CA ALA A 258 11.77 -18.59 11.06
C ALA A 258 11.99 -18.79 12.57
N ASN A 259 10.95 -19.13 13.32
CA ASN A 259 11.09 -19.43 14.75
C ASN A 259 11.94 -20.69 14.99
N GLN A 260 11.76 -21.74 14.18
CA GLN A 260 12.59 -22.94 14.28
C GLN A 260 14.05 -22.69 13.91
N MET A 261 14.32 -21.90 12.86
CA MET A 261 15.69 -21.45 12.57
C MET A 261 16.29 -20.69 13.76
N ALA A 262 15.52 -19.79 14.37
CA ALA A 262 15.97 -19.06 15.55
C ALA A 262 16.31 -20.01 16.73
N LEU A 263 15.49 -21.03 16.98
CA LEU A 263 15.76 -22.08 17.98
C LEU A 263 17.01 -22.91 17.65
N MET A 264 17.35 -23.06 16.38
CA MET A 264 18.58 -23.71 15.91
C MET A 264 19.81 -22.80 15.96
N GLY A 265 19.67 -21.55 16.43
CA GLY A 265 20.77 -20.62 16.68
C GLY A 265 21.03 -19.59 15.56
N PHE A 266 20.25 -19.60 14.48
CA PHE A 266 20.35 -18.61 13.41
C PHE A 266 19.99 -17.21 13.92
N LYS A 267 20.72 -16.18 13.46
CA LYS A 267 20.43 -14.79 13.82
C LYS A 267 19.35 -14.20 12.93
N PHE A 268 18.73 -13.10 13.38
CA PHE A 268 17.64 -12.47 12.64
C PHE A 268 18.02 -12.10 11.20
N ASP A 269 19.28 -11.71 10.95
CA ASP A 269 19.78 -11.36 9.63
C ASP A 269 19.99 -12.57 8.73
N ASP A 270 20.46 -13.70 9.28
CA ASP A 270 20.51 -14.98 8.55
C ASP A 270 19.11 -15.40 8.10
N ILE A 271 18.14 -15.32 9.01
CA ILE A 271 16.74 -15.70 8.76
C ILE A 271 16.12 -14.81 7.68
N ILE A 272 16.31 -13.49 7.76
CA ILE A 272 15.81 -12.55 6.75
C ILE A 272 16.44 -12.85 5.38
N ASN A 273 17.77 -13.01 5.32
CA ASN A 273 18.46 -13.25 4.05
C ASN A 273 18.13 -14.61 3.44
N TYR A 274 17.74 -15.59 4.26
CA TYR A 274 17.25 -16.87 3.79
C TYR A 274 15.90 -16.75 3.07
N TYR A 275 14.95 -15.99 3.63
CA TYR A 275 13.60 -15.85 3.04
C TYR A 275 13.50 -14.76 1.96
N PHE A 276 14.38 -13.76 1.98
CA PHE A 276 14.35 -12.63 1.04
C PHE A 276 15.65 -12.51 0.26
N THR A 277 15.60 -12.82 -1.04
CA THR A 277 16.81 -12.87 -1.88
C THR A 277 17.38 -11.48 -2.19
N GLY A 278 18.68 -11.29 -1.90
CA GLY A 278 19.45 -10.11 -2.32
C GLY A 278 19.10 -8.81 -1.60
N VAL A 279 18.43 -8.90 -0.45
CA VAL A 279 18.04 -7.72 0.35
C VAL A 279 19.19 -7.23 1.22
N GLU A 280 19.04 -6.00 1.71
CA GLU A 280 19.94 -5.41 2.70
C GLU A 280 19.14 -4.96 3.92
N ILE A 281 19.62 -5.29 5.12
CA ILE A 281 19.07 -4.77 6.36
C ILE A 281 19.80 -3.47 6.70
N LYS A 282 19.07 -2.36 6.67
CA LYS A 282 19.63 -1.02 6.88
C LYS A 282 18.84 -0.26 7.92
N LYS A 283 19.54 0.59 8.68
CA LYS A 283 18.89 1.55 9.56
C LYS A 283 18.25 2.67 8.73
N ILE A 284 16.96 2.91 8.92
CA ILE A 284 16.27 4.04 8.32
C ILE A 284 16.93 5.32 8.79
N LYS A 285 17.19 6.22 7.84
CA LYS A 285 17.67 7.56 8.18
C LYS A 285 16.51 8.32 8.83
N LYS A 286 16.66 8.63 10.13
CA LYS A 286 15.68 9.46 10.84
C LYS A 286 15.58 10.83 10.15
N PRO A 287 14.36 11.38 10.00
CA PRO A 287 14.13 12.70 9.41
C PRO A 287 15.03 13.78 10.02
N CYS A 288 15.76 14.54 9.20
CA CYS A 288 16.41 15.75 9.71
C CYS A 288 15.35 16.83 9.87
N ILE A 289 15.07 17.26 11.11
CA ILE A 289 14.09 18.34 11.39
C ILE A 289 14.46 19.62 10.63
N LYS A 290 15.76 19.92 10.51
CA LYS A 290 16.26 21.11 9.78
C LYS A 290 16.17 21.00 8.25
N LYS A 291 16.18 19.78 7.72
CA LYS A 291 16.13 19.50 6.27
C LYS A 291 15.00 18.51 5.97
N PRO A 292 13.73 18.89 6.19
CA PRO A 292 12.60 17.98 6.13
C PRO A 292 12.35 17.43 4.71
N LEU A 293 12.82 18.12 3.67
CA LEU A 293 12.64 17.79 2.26
C LEU A 293 13.88 17.18 1.59
N LYS A 294 14.87 16.74 2.39
CA LYS A 294 16.07 16.07 1.87
C LYS A 294 15.69 14.92 0.92
N GLU A 295 16.41 14.82 -0.21
CA GLU A 295 16.19 13.83 -1.29
C GLU A 295 14.88 13.98 -2.07
N LYS A 296 14.10 15.05 -1.84
CA LYS A 296 12.93 15.36 -2.67
C LYS A 296 13.34 16.23 -3.86
N ILE A 297 12.86 15.86 -5.03
CA ILE A 297 13.06 16.60 -6.27
C ILE A 297 11.73 17.27 -6.63
N LEU A 298 11.74 18.57 -6.84
CA LEU A 298 10.54 19.34 -7.21
C LEU A 298 10.83 20.14 -8.48
N VAL A 299 9.87 20.20 -9.39
CA VAL A 299 9.89 21.14 -10.51
C VAL A 299 8.81 22.17 -10.27
N ILE A 300 9.19 23.44 -10.22
CA ILE A 300 8.25 24.56 -10.12
C ILE A 300 8.17 25.21 -11.50
N ASP A 301 6.95 25.42 -11.97
CA ASP A 301 6.64 26.07 -13.23
C ASP A 301 6.01 27.44 -13.00
N PRO A 302 6.79 28.52 -13.06
CA PRO A 302 6.21 29.85 -13.19
C PRO A 302 5.45 29.94 -14.53
N GLY A 303 4.12 30.07 -14.46
CA GLY A 303 3.27 30.22 -15.64
C GLY A 303 3.75 31.33 -16.57
N HIS A 304 3.43 31.22 -17.87
CA HIS A 304 3.66 32.30 -18.85
C HIS A 304 5.14 32.66 -19.06
N GLY A 305 5.45 33.84 -19.63
CA GLY A 305 6.81 34.38 -19.81
C GLY A 305 7.15 34.76 -21.26
N GLY A 306 8.11 35.67 -21.44
CA GLY A 306 8.45 36.29 -22.71
C GLY A 306 7.50 37.45 -23.06
N ASP A 307 7.73 38.09 -24.20
CA ASP A 307 7.02 39.33 -24.56
C ASP A 307 5.52 39.12 -24.80
N ASP A 308 5.16 38.09 -25.57
CA ASP A 308 3.78 37.88 -26.06
C ASP A 308 2.90 37.00 -25.15
N ASN A 309 3.46 36.40 -24.10
CA ASN A 309 2.74 35.50 -23.20
C ASN A 309 2.79 36.08 -21.78
N ILE A 310 2.04 37.16 -21.54
CA ILE A 310 1.99 37.87 -20.26
C ILE A 310 1.09 37.20 -19.21
N GLY A 311 0.23 36.27 -19.64
CA GLY A 311 -0.86 35.73 -18.82
C GLY A 311 -1.98 36.75 -18.69
N VAL A 312 -2.49 36.93 -17.49
CA VAL A 312 -3.48 37.96 -17.17
C VAL A 312 -2.80 39.27 -16.75
N GLU A 313 -3.35 40.41 -17.18
CA GLU A 313 -2.99 41.74 -16.67
C GLU A 313 -4.09 42.28 -15.74
N GLY A 314 -3.69 42.74 -14.55
CA GLY A 314 -4.56 43.41 -13.59
C GLY A 314 -4.92 44.84 -14.00
N PRO A 315 -5.95 45.45 -13.38
CA PRO A 315 -6.45 46.77 -13.76
C PRO A 315 -5.44 47.92 -13.58
N LYS A 316 -4.37 47.72 -12.80
CA LYS A 316 -3.27 48.67 -12.64
C LYS A 316 -1.96 48.17 -13.27
N GLY A 317 -2.05 47.32 -14.30
CA GLY A 317 -0.94 46.88 -15.14
C GLY A 317 -0.03 45.80 -14.54
N LEU A 318 -0.42 45.15 -13.44
CA LEU A 318 0.35 44.02 -12.91
C LEU A 318 0.17 42.79 -13.79
N ARG A 319 1.26 42.24 -14.33
CA ARG A 319 1.24 41.08 -15.22
C ARG A 319 1.48 39.80 -14.43
N GLU A 320 0.67 38.78 -14.68
CA GLU A 320 0.77 37.47 -14.04
C GLU A 320 2.18 36.88 -14.15
N LYS A 321 2.77 36.89 -15.35
CA LYS A 321 4.12 36.35 -15.61
C LYS A 321 5.18 36.89 -14.65
N ASP A 322 5.07 38.14 -14.21
CA ASP A 322 6.03 38.80 -13.34
C ASP A 322 5.85 38.33 -11.89
N VAL A 323 4.60 38.22 -11.44
CA VAL A 323 4.25 37.78 -10.09
C VAL A 323 4.65 36.31 -9.89
N VAL A 324 4.23 35.43 -10.80
CA VAL A 324 4.47 33.98 -10.66
C VAL A 324 5.96 33.64 -10.77
N LEU A 325 6.76 34.43 -11.51
CA LEU A 325 8.22 34.29 -11.53
C LEU A 325 8.84 34.63 -10.17
N LYS A 326 8.40 35.72 -9.53
CA LYS A 326 8.88 36.11 -8.20
C LYS A 326 8.55 35.03 -7.16
N ILE A 327 7.32 34.52 -7.17
CA ILE A 327 6.89 33.43 -6.29
C ILE A 327 7.70 32.17 -6.54
N GLY A 328 7.89 31.77 -7.81
CA GLY A 328 8.65 30.57 -8.16
C GLY A 328 10.10 30.63 -7.71
N LYS A 329 10.77 31.78 -7.87
CA LYS A 329 12.15 31.99 -7.37
C LYS A 329 12.21 31.90 -5.85
N LYS A 330 11.29 32.55 -5.15
CA LYS A 330 11.24 32.50 -3.68
C LYS A 330 10.97 31.09 -3.17
N LEU A 331 10.05 30.38 -3.82
CA LEU A 331 9.72 29.00 -3.49
C LEU A 331 10.92 28.07 -3.68
N LYS A 332 11.70 28.23 -4.76
CA LYS A 332 12.97 27.50 -4.96
C LYS A 332 13.93 27.70 -3.79
N GLU A 333 14.20 28.94 -3.42
CA GLU A 333 15.09 29.28 -2.30
C GLU A 333 14.65 28.59 -0.99
N LEU A 334 13.37 28.74 -0.62
CA LEU A 334 12.82 28.19 0.62
C LEU A 334 12.89 26.66 0.65
N LEU A 335 12.55 26.00 -0.46
CA LEU A 335 12.55 24.54 -0.56
C LEU A 335 13.97 23.95 -0.56
N GLU A 336 14.93 24.60 -1.22
CA GLU A 336 16.35 24.19 -1.20
C GLU A 336 16.97 24.38 0.19
N ASN A 337 16.59 25.44 0.90
CA ASN A 337 16.95 25.65 2.30
C ASN A 337 16.42 24.54 3.21
N LEU A 338 15.33 23.87 2.83
CA LEU A 338 14.76 22.70 3.52
C LEU A 338 15.29 21.35 2.98
N GLY A 339 16.21 21.38 2.03
CA GLY A 339 16.95 20.21 1.53
C GLY A 339 16.42 19.58 0.23
N ALA A 340 15.39 20.13 -0.38
CA ALA A 340 14.92 19.68 -1.68
C ALA A 340 15.93 20.05 -2.79
N THR A 341 15.92 19.30 -3.89
CA THR A 341 16.50 19.74 -5.17
C THR A 341 15.39 20.34 -6.02
N VAL A 342 15.50 21.61 -6.42
CA VAL A 342 14.41 22.31 -7.09
C VAL A 342 14.83 22.83 -8.45
N TYR A 343 14.03 22.52 -9.47
CA TYR A 343 14.21 23.02 -10.82
C TYR A 343 13.09 24.00 -11.18
N LEU A 344 13.43 25.04 -11.93
CA LEU A 344 12.44 25.93 -12.54
C LEU A 344 12.34 25.64 -14.03
N THR A 345 11.12 25.68 -14.57
CA THR A 345 10.93 25.66 -16.03
C THR A 345 11.47 26.94 -16.69
N ARG A 346 11.41 28.06 -15.96
CA ARG A 346 12.06 29.33 -16.29
C ARG A 346 12.48 30.07 -15.01
N ASP A 347 13.65 30.68 -15.07
CA ASP A 347 14.27 31.48 -14.02
C ASP A 347 14.43 32.96 -14.44
N GLU A 348 13.90 33.32 -15.59
CA GLU A 348 13.89 34.66 -16.16
C GLU A 348 12.60 34.87 -16.96
N ASP A 349 12.39 36.09 -17.45
CA ASP A 349 11.25 36.41 -18.30
C ASP A 349 11.49 35.92 -19.74
N LYS A 350 11.37 34.61 -19.94
CA LYS A 350 11.47 33.97 -21.25
C LYS A 350 10.26 33.08 -21.51
N TYR A 351 9.87 32.99 -22.76
CA TYR A 351 8.85 32.04 -23.20
C TYR A 351 9.43 30.62 -23.22
N VAL A 352 8.76 29.71 -22.52
CA VAL A 352 9.01 28.27 -22.59
C VAL A 352 7.69 27.59 -22.96
N SER A 353 7.67 26.86 -24.08
CA SER A 353 6.47 26.18 -24.56
C SER A 353 6.03 25.06 -23.61
N LEU A 354 4.73 24.75 -23.59
CA LEU A 354 4.18 23.70 -22.73
C LEU A 354 4.86 22.34 -22.96
N ASN A 355 5.19 22.00 -24.21
CA ASN A 355 5.95 20.78 -24.55
C ASN A 355 7.32 20.76 -23.86
N LYS A 356 8.10 21.84 -23.94
CA LYS A 356 9.43 21.92 -23.30
C LYS A 356 9.35 21.83 -21.78
N ARG A 357 8.30 22.42 -21.17
CA ARG A 357 8.05 22.30 -19.73
C ARG A 357 7.78 20.85 -19.33
N ALA A 358 6.93 20.15 -20.10
CA ALA A 358 6.62 18.74 -19.87
C ALA A 358 7.86 17.84 -20.10
N GLU A 359 8.62 18.06 -21.17
CA GLU A 359 9.86 17.35 -21.47
C GLU A 359 10.88 17.47 -20.33
N LEU A 360 11.07 18.69 -19.79
CA LEU A 360 11.94 18.93 -18.65
C LEU A 360 11.50 18.10 -17.43
N ALA A 361 10.21 18.18 -17.08
CA ALA A 361 9.65 17.43 -15.95
C ALA A 361 9.79 15.91 -16.15
N ASN A 362 9.50 15.41 -17.35
CA ASN A 362 9.57 13.98 -17.68
C ASN A 362 11.01 13.45 -17.72
N LYS A 363 11.99 14.30 -18.05
CA LYS A 363 13.41 13.99 -17.96
C LYS A 363 13.91 13.93 -16.51
N ILE A 364 13.50 14.90 -15.69
CA ILE A 364 13.90 14.98 -14.28
C ILE A 364 13.20 13.90 -13.44
N ARG A 365 11.93 13.59 -13.74
CA ARG A 365 11.02 12.75 -12.95
C ARG A 365 10.94 13.23 -11.48
N PRO A 366 10.48 14.46 -11.23
CA PRO A 366 10.38 14.99 -9.87
C PRO A 366 9.33 14.24 -9.05
N ASN A 367 9.36 14.42 -7.74
CA ASN A 367 8.27 13.98 -6.87
C ASN A 367 6.97 14.75 -7.17
N PHE A 368 7.08 16.05 -7.46
CA PHE A 368 5.96 16.88 -7.93
C PHE A 368 6.42 17.89 -8.98
N PHE A 369 5.54 18.11 -9.95
CA PHE A 369 5.53 19.28 -10.81
C PHE A 369 4.46 20.26 -10.31
N ILE A 370 4.82 21.51 -10.04
CA ILE A 370 3.89 22.52 -9.48
C ILE A 370 3.87 23.74 -10.39
N SER A 371 2.77 23.96 -11.10
CA SER A 371 2.54 25.15 -11.91
C SER A 371 1.86 26.24 -11.11
N ILE A 372 2.39 27.47 -11.18
CA ILE A 372 1.91 28.63 -10.43
C ILE A 372 1.35 29.66 -11.40
N HIS A 373 0.10 30.04 -11.16
CA HIS A 373 -0.71 30.95 -11.97
C HIS A 373 -1.52 31.92 -11.10
N LEU A 374 -2.10 32.93 -11.77
CA LEU A 374 -3.11 33.81 -11.21
C LEU A 374 -4.40 33.72 -12.00
N ASN A 375 -5.51 33.74 -11.28
CA ASN A 375 -6.82 33.62 -11.87
C ASN A 375 -7.29 34.96 -12.43
N SER A 376 -8.34 34.91 -13.25
CA SER A 376 -9.04 36.08 -13.76
C SER A 376 -10.52 35.84 -13.89
N PHE A 377 -11.30 36.89 -13.70
CA PHE A 377 -12.73 36.86 -13.93
C PHE A 377 -13.25 38.25 -14.31
N SER A 378 -14.31 38.30 -15.10
CA SER A 378 -14.90 39.55 -15.58
C SER A 378 -15.48 40.41 -14.45
N ASN A 379 -15.99 39.79 -13.39
CA ASN A 379 -16.38 40.50 -12.16
C ASN A 379 -15.14 40.70 -11.27
N SER A 380 -14.70 41.95 -11.15
CA SER A 380 -13.52 42.37 -10.39
C SER A 380 -13.64 42.21 -8.87
N LEU A 381 -14.83 41.87 -8.34
CA LEU A 381 -15.01 41.57 -6.92
C LEU A 381 -14.60 40.14 -6.55
N ILE A 382 -14.44 39.25 -7.53
CA ILE A 382 -14.06 37.86 -7.28
C ILE A 382 -12.62 37.80 -6.76
N ARG A 383 -12.41 37.00 -5.72
CA ARG A 383 -11.10 36.63 -5.17
C ARG A 383 -11.14 35.22 -4.59
N GLY A 384 -9.97 34.66 -4.32
CA GLY A 384 -9.75 33.35 -3.72
C GLY A 384 -8.83 32.43 -4.52
N CYS A 385 -8.34 31.40 -3.84
CA CYS A 385 -7.42 30.42 -4.39
C CYS A 385 -8.15 29.20 -4.93
N GLU A 386 -7.76 28.74 -6.12
CA GLU A 386 -8.20 27.50 -6.75
C GLU A 386 -7.00 26.61 -7.05
N MET A 387 -7.13 25.30 -6.89
CA MET A 387 -6.07 24.35 -7.24
C MET A 387 -6.62 23.23 -8.07
N TYR A 388 -5.82 22.76 -9.03
CA TYR A 388 -6.23 21.75 -9.99
C TYR A 388 -5.24 20.61 -10.10
N TYR A 389 -5.76 19.39 -10.18
CA TYR A 389 -5.00 18.16 -10.37
C TYR A 389 -5.66 17.28 -11.44
N TYR A 390 -4.90 16.32 -11.99
CA TYR A 390 -5.44 15.39 -12.98
C TYR A 390 -6.29 14.30 -12.33
N LYS A 391 -7.28 13.78 -13.07
CA LYS A 391 -8.18 12.74 -12.57
C LYS A 391 -7.39 11.50 -12.14
N GLY A 392 -7.55 11.09 -10.89
CA GLY A 392 -6.89 9.91 -10.32
C GLY A 392 -5.51 10.18 -9.69
N ASP A 393 -4.98 11.41 -9.77
CA ASP A 393 -3.73 11.78 -9.10
C ASP A 393 -3.99 12.11 -7.61
N THR A 394 -4.08 11.06 -6.81
CA THR A 394 -4.36 11.16 -5.36
C THR A 394 -3.26 11.86 -4.58
N GLU A 395 -2.01 11.80 -5.06
CA GLU A 395 -0.89 12.48 -4.39
C GLU A 395 -0.95 13.98 -4.62
N SER A 396 -1.23 14.45 -5.84
CA SER A 396 -1.41 15.87 -6.12
C SER A 396 -2.63 16.44 -5.38
N GLN A 397 -3.73 15.68 -5.30
CA GLN A 397 -4.88 16.05 -4.48
C GLN A 397 -4.51 16.21 -3.00
N GLY A 398 -3.74 15.26 -2.45
CA GLY A 398 -3.26 15.32 -1.06
C GLY A 398 -2.35 16.52 -0.81
N LEU A 399 -1.42 16.79 -1.74
CA LEU A 399 -0.55 17.97 -1.68
C LEU A 399 -1.34 19.28 -1.73
N ALA A 400 -2.31 19.37 -2.64
CA ALA A 400 -3.18 20.54 -2.79
C ALA A 400 -3.93 20.85 -1.48
N LYS A 401 -4.44 19.82 -0.78
CA LYS A 401 -5.09 19.99 0.53
C LYS A 401 -4.14 20.59 1.55
N CYS A 402 -2.91 20.08 1.65
CA CYS A 402 -1.92 20.61 2.58
C CYS A 402 -1.55 22.08 2.27
N ILE A 403 -1.37 22.41 1.00
CA ILE A 403 -1.06 23.78 0.57
C ILE A 403 -2.25 24.71 0.81
N MET A 404 -3.46 24.33 0.40
CA MET A 404 -4.68 25.12 0.60
C MET A 404 -4.90 25.42 2.09
N ASN A 405 -4.80 24.41 2.96
CA ASN A 405 -4.92 24.60 4.41
C ASN A 405 -3.86 25.56 4.97
N SER A 406 -2.62 25.46 4.50
CA SER A 406 -1.56 26.38 4.93
C SER A 406 -1.80 27.81 4.44
N MET A 407 -2.29 27.98 3.21
CA MET A 407 -2.65 29.29 2.67
C MET A 407 -3.77 29.94 3.47
N MET A 408 -4.88 29.23 3.74
CA MET A 408 -6.01 29.79 4.50
C MET A 408 -5.62 30.19 5.93
N LYS A 409 -4.64 29.49 6.52
CA LYS A 409 -4.19 29.78 7.89
C LYS A 409 -3.30 31.02 7.97
N LYS A 410 -2.52 31.29 6.93
CA LYS A 410 -1.48 32.34 6.91
C LYS A 410 -1.89 33.59 6.13
N LEU A 411 -2.81 33.45 5.19
CA LEU A 411 -3.23 34.51 4.27
C LEU A 411 -4.73 34.74 4.42
N ASP A 412 -5.16 35.99 4.30
CA ASP A 412 -6.56 36.33 4.06
C ASP A 412 -6.91 36.04 2.59
N VAL A 413 -7.09 34.77 2.25
CA VAL A 413 -7.50 34.34 0.90
C VAL A 413 -8.68 33.38 1.03
N ILE A 414 -9.60 33.42 0.08
CA ILE A 414 -10.81 32.58 0.11
C ILE A 414 -10.50 31.21 -0.50
N ASN A 415 -10.89 30.12 0.17
CA ASN A 415 -10.80 28.78 -0.42
C ASN A 415 -11.91 28.58 -1.46
N ARG A 416 -11.56 28.50 -2.75
CA ARG A 416 -12.51 28.21 -3.84
C ARG A 416 -12.42 26.76 -4.35
N GLY A 417 -11.68 25.92 -3.64
CA GLY A 417 -11.69 24.48 -3.79
C GLY A 417 -10.52 23.90 -4.58
N ILE A 418 -10.37 22.59 -4.42
CA ILE A 418 -9.42 21.74 -5.13
C ILE A 418 -10.22 20.91 -6.14
N LYS A 419 -9.93 21.07 -7.43
CA LYS A 419 -10.78 20.61 -8.53
C LYS A 419 -10.01 19.70 -9.48
N VAL A 420 -10.72 18.84 -10.20
CA VAL A 420 -10.13 18.05 -11.28
C VAL A 420 -10.11 18.91 -12.54
N ALA A 421 -8.99 18.94 -13.25
CA ALA A 421 -8.89 19.53 -14.58
C ALA A 421 -8.04 18.67 -15.51
N SER A 422 -8.22 18.89 -16.81
CA SER A 422 -7.44 18.25 -17.86
C SER A 422 -6.56 19.28 -18.57
N PHE A 423 -5.83 20.11 -17.83
CA PHE A 423 -4.87 21.04 -18.44
C PHE A 423 -3.71 20.28 -19.08
N PHE A 424 -3.08 20.84 -20.12
CA PHE A 424 -2.02 20.17 -20.88
C PHE A 424 -0.91 19.62 -19.97
N LEU A 425 -0.34 20.45 -19.10
CA LEU A 425 0.74 20.04 -18.20
C LEU A 425 0.31 18.99 -17.19
N LEU A 426 -0.97 19.01 -16.77
CA LEU A 426 -1.51 17.99 -15.87
C LEU A 426 -1.63 16.61 -16.54
N ARG A 427 -1.74 16.57 -17.87
CA ARG A 427 -1.82 15.32 -18.65
C ARG A 427 -0.46 14.80 -19.10
N GLU A 428 0.40 15.70 -19.58
CA GLU A 428 1.65 15.32 -20.26
C GLU A 428 2.83 15.13 -19.31
N VAL A 429 2.76 15.66 -18.08
CA VAL A 429 3.77 15.39 -17.06
C VAL A 429 3.49 14.01 -16.45
N GLY A 430 4.41 13.06 -16.63
CA GLY A 430 4.31 11.68 -16.18
C GLY A 430 4.54 11.45 -14.69
N THR A 431 4.60 12.52 -13.90
CA THR A 431 4.69 12.52 -12.43
C THR A 431 3.51 13.30 -11.86
N SER A 432 3.25 13.17 -10.55
CA SER A 432 2.15 13.93 -9.92
C SER A 432 2.32 15.44 -10.14
N SER A 433 1.23 16.08 -10.58
CA SER A 433 1.27 17.47 -11.06
C SER A 433 0.13 18.29 -10.46
N LEU A 434 0.46 19.50 -10.01
CA LEU A 434 -0.46 20.42 -9.35
C LEU A 434 -0.42 21.77 -10.05
N HIS A 435 -1.59 22.32 -10.35
CA HIS A 435 -1.74 23.68 -10.88
C HIS A 435 -2.39 24.55 -9.82
N ILE A 436 -1.76 25.67 -9.47
CA ILE A 436 -2.20 26.57 -8.39
C ILE A 436 -2.57 27.91 -9.00
N GLU A 437 -3.83 28.30 -8.85
CA GLU A 437 -4.33 29.65 -9.07
C GLU A 437 -4.39 30.37 -7.72
N ILE A 438 -3.40 31.22 -7.43
CA ILE A 438 -3.23 31.78 -6.07
C ILE A 438 -4.40 32.70 -5.68
N ASP A 439 -4.75 33.63 -6.56
CA ASP A 439 -5.85 34.57 -6.38
C ASP A 439 -6.19 35.23 -7.75
N TYR A 440 -7.20 36.09 -7.81
CA TYR A 440 -7.67 36.75 -9.01
C TYR A 440 -7.01 38.12 -9.19
N VAL A 441 -6.06 38.24 -10.12
CA VAL A 441 -5.32 39.50 -10.35
C VAL A 441 -6.22 40.63 -10.88
N THR A 442 -7.40 40.28 -11.42
CA THR A 442 -8.40 41.27 -11.86
C THR A 442 -9.08 42.00 -10.68
N ASN A 443 -8.93 41.52 -9.45
CA ASN A 443 -9.41 42.20 -8.25
C ASN A 443 -8.42 43.29 -7.81
N PRO A 444 -8.81 44.58 -7.74
CA PRO A 444 -7.89 45.68 -7.44
C PRO A 444 -7.20 45.59 -6.06
N GLU A 445 -7.85 44.99 -5.06
CA GLU A 445 -7.27 44.79 -3.73
C GLU A 445 -6.26 43.64 -3.75
N VAL A 446 -6.56 42.56 -4.46
CA VAL A 446 -5.62 41.45 -4.69
C VAL A 446 -4.40 41.94 -5.47
N GLU A 447 -4.60 42.70 -6.55
CA GLU A 447 -3.50 43.27 -7.33
C GLU A 447 -2.58 44.15 -6.47
N LYS A 448 -3.17 44.96 -5.57
CA LYS A 448 -2.42 45.79 -4.61
C LYS A 448 -1.58 44.93 -3.65
N LEU A 449 -2.14 43.82 -3.16
CA LEU A 449 -1.39 42.87 -2.32
C LEU A 449 -0.26 42.19 -3.10
N LEU A 450 -0.50 41.75 -4.33
CA LEU A 450 0.50 41.08 -5.19
C LEU A 450 1.64 42.02 -5.63
N LYS A 451 1.46 43.35 -5.55
CA LYS A 451 2.55 44.32 -5.72
C LYS A 451 3.49 44.38 -4.51
N ASN A 452 3.07 43.92 -3.34
CA ASN A 452 3.87 43.91 -2.11
C ASN A 452 4.74 42.63 -2.02
N ASN A 453 6.07 42.80 -2.00
CA ASN A 453 7.00 41.68 -1.87
C ASN A 453 6.81 40.86 -0.58
N GLU A 454 6.39 41.47 0.53
CA GLU A 454 6.10 40.73 1.78
C GLU A 454 4.91 39.77 1.60
N TYR A 455 3.91 40.15 0.79
CA TYR A 455 2.79 39.27 0.49
C TYR A 455 3.21 38.12 -0.44
N ILE A 456 4.08 38.39 -1.42
CA ILE A 456 4.71 37.38 -2.27
C ILE A 456 5.50 36.36 -1.44
N ASP A 457 6.28 36.83 -0.46
CA ASP A 457 7.02 35.97 0.47
C ASP A 457 6.06 35.11 1.30
N LYS A 458 4.98 35.69 1.85
CA LYS A 458 3.96 34.94 2.60
C LYS A 458 3.27 33.87 1.75
N ILE A 459 3.02 34.12 0.45
CA ILE A 459 2.50 33.10 -0.46
C ILE A 459 3.51 31.95 -0.61
N ALA A 460 4.76 32.25 -0.92
CA ALA A 460 5.81 31.25 -1.09
C ALA A 460 6.04 30.43 0.19
N GLU A 461 6.04 31.07 1.37
CA GLU A 461 6.13 30.42 2.68
C GLU A 461 4.92 29.54 2.99
N SER A 462 3.72 29.93 2.55
CA SER A 462 2.50 29.14 2.74
C SER A 462 2.53 27.88 1.86
N ILE A 463 2.95 28.01 0.61
CA ILE A 463 3.14 26.87 -0.29
C ILE A 463 4.23 25.94 0.25
N THR A 464 5.37 26.50 0.67
CA THR A 464 6.47 25.74 1.29
C THR A 464 5.99 24.95 2.50
N GLN A 465 5.25 25.58 3.41
CA GLN A 465 4.74 24.92 4.61
C GLN A 465 3.74 23.80 4.29
N GLY A 466 2.91 23.97 3.26
CA GLY A 466 2.03 22.92 2.75
C GLY A 466 2.80 21.71 2.21
N ILE A 467 3.84 21.96 1.41
CA ILE A 467 4.74 20.90 0.89
C ILE A 467 5.44 20.18 2.05
N VAL A 468 5.94 20.92 3.05
CA VAL A 468 6.54 20.33 4.25
C VAL A 468 5.54 19.45 4.97
N GLU A 469 4.32 19.93 5.21
CA GLU A 469 3.29 19.17 5.95
C GLU A 469 2.88 17.88 5.22
N TYR A 470 2.88 17.89 3.88
CA TYR A 470 2.65 16.69 3.08
C TYR A 470 3.74 15.62 3.29
N TYR A 471 5.01 16.01 3.50
CA TYR A 471 6.14 15.09 3.74
C TYR A 471 6.54 14.91 5.20
N LYS A 472 5.92 15.65 6.12
CA LYS A 472 6.32 15.71 7.54
C LYS A 472 6.08 14.39 8.26
N PHE A 473 5.25 13.51 7.70
CA PHE A 473 4.91 12.20 8.23
C PHE A 473 5.06 11.15 7.13
#